data_AF-A0ABD5VIB9-F1
#
_entry.id   AF-A0ABD5VIB9-F1
#
_cell.length_a   1.000
_cell.length_b   1.000
_cell.length_c   1.000
_cell.angle_alpha   90.00
_cell.angle_beta   90.00
_cell.angle_gamma   90.00
#
_symmetry.space_group_name_H-M   'P 1'
#
loop_
_entity.id
_entity.type
_entity.pdbx_description
1 polymer ?
#
loop_
_entity_poly.entity_id
_entity_poly.type
_entity_poly.pdbx_seq_one_letter_code
_entity_poly.pdbx_strand_id
1 'polypeptide(L)'
;MADLEQRLQAWFGLGVEVVYTFFAFVLVSLPFLALGDDAFGEPLGALVVPLVLGIGIGGTVAFELGTYSFDRLGHFVVAAFAAAIAWVLVVSTLVLVFDLWRAPRDPLPMFVAWSLSLATGYVLVYRGEDALA
;
A
#
# COMPACT_ATOMS: atom_id res chain seq x y z
N MET A 1 -39.87 -7.28 6.89
CA MET A 1 -38.80 -8.30 6.95
C MET A 1 -37.72 -8.00 5.91
N ALA A 2 -38.08 -7.80 4.63
CA ALA A 2 -37.12 -7.44 3.57
C ALA A 2 -36.23 -6.22 3.87
N ASP A 3 -36.78 -5.12 4.42
CA ASP A 3 -35.98 -3.92 4.76
C ASP A 3 -34.96 -4.15 5.89
N LEU A 4 -35.29 -5.00 6.88
CA LEU A 4 -34.37 -5.33 7.97
C LEU A 4 -33.22 -6.21 7.46
N GLU A 5 -33.53 -7.21 6.64
CA GLU A 5 -32.55 -8.13 6.07
C GLU A 5 -31.60 -7.41 5.11
N GLN A 6 -32.12 -6.50 4.29
CA GLN A 6 -31.34 -5.67 3.37
C GLN A 6 -30.44 -4.68 4.13
N ARG A 7 -30.93 -4.06 5.21
CA ARG A 7 -30.09 -3.23 6.10
C ARG A 7 -29.01 -4.03 6.80
N LEU A 8 -29.31 -5.24 7.23
CA LEU A 8 -28.36 -6.13 7.90
C LEU A 8 -27.25 -6.57 6.93
N GLN A 9 -27.61 -6.93 5.70
CA GLN A 9 -26.66 -7.26 4.64
C GLN A 9 -25.76 -6.07 4.28
N ALA A 10 -26.33 -4.87 4.16
CA ALA A 10 -25.55 -3.66 3.91
C ALA A 10 -24.58 -3.36 5.06
N TRP A 11 -25.01 -3.53 6.31
CA TRP A 11 -24.16 -3.38 7.49
C TRP A 11 -23.02 -4.39 7.53
N PHE A 12 -23.30 -5.66 7.22
CA PHE A 12 -22.26 -6.68 7.11
C PHE A 12 -21.29 -6.40 5.96
N GLY A 13 -21.79 -5.93 4.82
CA GLY A 13 -20.96 -5.50 3.69
C GLY A 13 -19.99 -4.41 4.11
N LEU A 14 -20.49 -3.31 4.69
CA LEU A 14 -19.67 -2.22 5.23
C LEU A 14 -18.64 -2.69 6.26
N GLY A 15 -19.06 -3.56 7.19
CA GLY A 15 -18.14 -4.08 8.21
C GLY A 15 -16.98 -4.90 7.62
N VAL A 16 -17.25 -5.71 6.61
CA VAL A 16 -16.22 -6.48 5.90
C VAL A 16 -15.30 -5.55 5.11
N GLU A 17 -15.86 -4.53 4.46
CA GLU A 17 -15.11 -3.52 3.72
C GLU A 17 -14.12 -2.78 4.63
N VAL A 18 -14.58 -2.23 5.76
CA VAL A 18 -13.72 -1.55 6.75
C VAL A 18 -12.51 -2.41 7.14
N VAL A 19 -12.74 -3.69 7.43
CA VAL A 19 -11.69 -4.61 7.88
C VAL A 19 -10.66 -4.86 6.79
N TYR A 20 -11.09 -5.17 5.56
CA TYR A 20 -10.14 -5.40 4.48
C TYR A 20 -9.36 -4.13 4.13
N THR A 21 -9.97 -2.94 4.23
CA THR A 21 -9.30 -1.68 3.90
C THR A 21 -8.20 -1.42 4.92
N PHE A 22 -8.52 -1.62 6.20
CA PHE A 22 -7.54 -1.54 7.26
C PHE A 22 -6.35 -2.46 6.99
N PHE A 23 -6.58 -3.73 6.65
CA PHE A 23 -5.50 -4.67 6.35
C PHE A 23 -4.70 -4.28 5.10
N ALA A 24 -5.35 -3.77 4.05
CA ALA A 24 -4.67 -3.28 2.85
C ALA A 24 -3.71 -2.14 3.18
N PHE A 25 -4.15 -1.14 3.95
CA PHE A 25 -3.29 -0.03 4.37
C PHE A 25 -2.14 -0.49 5.28
N VAL A 26 -2.41 -1.40 6.21
CA VAL A 26 -1.36 -2.00 7.06
C VAL A 26 -0.34 -2.73 6.19
N LEU A 27 -0.76 -3.61 5.29
CA LEU A 27 0.13 -4.39 4.42
C LEU A 27 1.00 -3.51 3.52
N VAL A 28 0.42 -2.45 2.95
CA VAL A 28 1.13 -1.54 2.04
C VAL A 28 2.10 -0.64 2.80
N SER A 29 1.79 -0.27 4.05
CA SER A 29 2.63 0.62 4.85
C SER A 29 3.77 -0.07 5.58
N LEU A 30 3.64 -1.36 5.91
CA LEU A 30 4.66 -2.13 6.63
C LEU A 30 6.06 -2.06 5.98
N PRO A 31 6.22 -2.26 4.67
CA PRO A 31 7.54 -2.14 4.03
C PRO A 31 8.14 -0.73 4.13
N PHE A 32 7.31 0.32 4.08
CA PHE A 32 7.77 1.70 4.22
C PHE A 32 8.26 2.00 5.63
N LEU A 33 7.57 1.47 6.65
CA LEU A 33 8.00 1.63 8.04
C LEU A 33 9.29 0.85 8.31
N ALA A 34 9.40 -0.37 7.78
CA ALA A 34 10.64 -1.15 7.85
C ALA A 34 11.81 -0.45 7.13
N LEU A 35 11.57 0.16 5.97
CA LEU A 35 12.58 0.96 5.27
C LEU A 35 12.90 2.27 5.99
N GLY A 36 11.93 2.86 6.68
CA GLY A 36 12.13 4.02 7.54
C GLY A 36 13.13 3.71 8.65
N ASP A 37 12.98 2.58 9.33
CA ASP A 37 13.92 2.13 10.37
C ASP A 37 15.36 2.05 9.85
N ASP A 38 15.54 1.42 8.69
CA ASP A 38 16.85 1.30 8.04
C ASP A 38 17.39 2.64 7.54
N ALA A 39 16.53 3.55 7.07
CA ALA A 39 16.91 4.85 6.51
C ALA A 39 17.24 5.91 7.55
N PHE A 40 16.52 5.95 8.66
CA PHE A 40 16.72 6.92 9.72
C PHE A 40 17.73 6.44 10.78
N GLY A 41 18.16 5.16 10.72
CA GLY A 41 19.20 4.61 11.60
C GLY A 41 18.77 4.44 13.06
N GLU A 42 17.52 4.79 13.37
CA GLU A 42 16.86 4.51 14.64
C GLU A 42 15.73 3.52 14.38
N PRO A 43 15.68 2.38 15.09
CA PRO A 43 14.50 1.53 15.03
C PRO A 43 13.32 2.34 15.55
N LEU A 44 12.29 2.59 14.72
CA LEU A 44 11.02 3.18 15.15
C LEU A 44 10.44 2.36 16.32
N GLY A 45 10.87 1.11 16.50
CA GLY A 45 10.74 0.38 17.76
C GLY A 45 9.29 0.31 18.23
N ALA A 46 9.02 0.66 19.49
CA ALA A 46 7.67 0.64 20.07
C ALA A 46 6.66 1.56 19.34
N LEU A 47 7.10 2.50 18.48
CA LEU A 47 6.24 3.37 17.69
C LEU A 47 5.77 2.74 16.38
N VAL A 48 6.38 1.65 15.89
CA VAL A 48 5.94 0.97 14.65
C VAL A 48 4.50 0.52 14.75
N VAL A 49 4.14 -0.15 15.85
CA VAL A 49 2.78 -0.65 16.07
C VAL A 49 1.74 0.48 16.05
N PRO A 50 1.85 1.56 16.85
CA PRO A 50 0.89 2.66 16.80
C PRO A 50 0.92 3.42 15.47
N LEU A 51 2.06 3.50 14.75
CA LEU A 51 2.12 4.07 13.39
C LEU A 51 1.36 3.23 12.38
N VAL A 52 1.56 1.91 12.37
CA VAL A 52 0.83 0.96 11.52
C VAL A 52 -0.67 1.07 11.79
N LEU A 53 -1.07 1.09 13.06
CA LEU A 53 -2.47 1.26 13.44
C LEU A 53 -3.02 2.62 13.00
N GLY A 54 -2.24 3.69 13.17
CA GLY A 54 -2.61 5.04 12.75
C GLY A 54 -2.79 5.16 11.24
N ILE A 55 -1.88 4.57 10.45
CA ILE A 55 -1.97 4.53 8.98
C ILE A 55 -3.14 3.66 8.54
N GLY A 56 -3.35 2.50 9.19
CA GLY A 56 -4.49 1.63 8.92
C GLY A 56 -5.82 2.34 9.16
N ILE A 57 -6.00 2.96 10.33
CA ILE A 57 -7.22 3.68 10.69
C ILE A 57 -7.40 4.91 9.80
N GLY A 58 -6.38 5.77 9.69
CA GLY A 58 -6.43 6.99 8.91
C GLY A 58 -6.65 6.73 7.42
N GLY A 59 -5.99 5.72 6.86
CA GLY A 59 -6.19 5.26 5.50
C GLY A 59 -7.62 4.75 5.27
N THR A 60 -8.15 3.97 6.20
CA THR A 60 -9.53 3.47 6.11
C THR A 60 -10.55 4.59 6.10
N VAL A 61 -10.42 5.55 7.01
CA VAL A 61 -11.31 6.73 7.06
C VAL A 61 -11.20 7.55 5.78
N ALA A 62 -9.98 7.79 5.27
CA ALA A 62 -9.78 8.54 4.03
C ALA A 62 -10.35 7.82 2.81
N PHE A 63 -10.26 6.49 2.77
CA PHE A 63 -10.77 5.66 1.69
C PHE A 63 -12.30 5.65 1.65
N GLU A 64 -12.96 5.47 2.80
CA GLU A 64 -14.43 5.53 2.91
C GLU A 64 -14.97 6.91 2.50
N LEU A 65 -14.31 7.99 2.94
CA LEU A 65 -14.70 9.35 2.54
C LEU A 65 -14.46 9.63 1.05
N GLY A 66 -13.57 8.87 0.40
CA GLY A 66 -13.12 9.10 -0.98
C GLY A 66 -13.96 8.45 -2.09
N THR A 67 -15.08 7.79 -1.77
CA THR A 67 -15.93 7.05 -2.74
C THR A 67 -15.19 5.96 -3.54
N TYR A 68 -14.04 5.47 -3.06
CA TYR A 68 -13.28 4.43 -3.74
C TYR A 68 -13.93 3.05 -3.55
N SER A 69 -13.98 2.24 -4.62
CA SER A 69 -14.56 0.90 -4.55
C SER A 69 -13.57 -0.13 -3.99
N PHE A 70 -14.12 -1.08 -3.23
CA PHE A 70 -13.37 -2.15 -2.59
C PHE A 70 -12.61 -3.06 -3.56
N ASP A 71 -13.29 -3.36 -4.66
CA ASP A 71 -12.74 -4.16 -5.74
C ASP A 71 -11.44 -3.54 -6.27
N ARG A 72 -11.42 -2.21 -6.45
CA ARG A 72 -10.21 -1.50 -6.84
C ARG A 72 -9.14 -1.51 -5.75
N LEU A 73 -9.48 -1.51 -4.46
CA LEU A 73 -8.45 -1.56 -3.41
C LEU A 73 -7.71 -2.91 -3.39
N GLY A 74 -8.44 -4.02 -3.53
CA GLY A 74 -7.85 -5.35 -3.64
C GLY A 74 -6.94 -5.47 -4.87
N HIS A 75 -7.43 -5.02 -6.03
CA HIS A 75 -6.63 -4.96 -7.25
C HIS A 75 -5.41 -4.06 -7.10
N PHE A 76 -5.52 -2.93 -6.41
CA PHE A 76 -4.41 -2.02 -6.14
C PHE A 76 -3.31 -2.68 -5.31
N VAL A 77 -3.68 -3.34 -4.21
CA VAL A 77 -2.70 -4.04 -3.36
C VAL A 77 -1.95 -5.09 -4.18
N VAL A 78 -2.68 -5.96 -4.90
CA VAL A 78 -2.06 -7.00 -5.71
C VAL A 78 -1.17 -6.41 -6.81
N ALA A 79 -1.65 -5.39 -7.52
CA ALA A 79 -0.90 -4.71 -8.58
C ALA A 79 0.35 -4.01 -8.03
N ALA A 80 0.26 -3.36 -6.88
CA ALA A 80 1.39 -2.71 -6.22
C ALA A 80 2.45 -3.73 -5.78
N PHE A 81 2.05 -4.87 -5.22
CA PHE A 81 2.99 -5.93 -4.86
C PHE A 81 3.64 -6.58 -6.09
N ALA A 82 2.88 -6.85 -7.14
CA ALA A 82 3.43 -7.37 -8.40
C ALA A 82 4.42 -6.37 -9.03
N ALA A 83 4.05 -5.09 -9.06
CA ALA A 83 4.93 -4.01 -9.53
C ALA A 83 6.16 -3.84 -8.62
N ALA A 84 6.06 -4.13 -7.31
CA ALA A 84 7.19 -4.06 -6.39
C ALA A 84 8.27 -5.07 -6.79
N ILE A 85 7.89 -6.30 -7.14
CA ILE A 85 8.85 -7.30 -7.62
C ILE A 85 9.58 -6.79 -8.87
N ALA A 86 8.85 -6.23 -9.84
CA ALA A 86 9.43 -5.71 -11.07
C ALA A 86 10.38 -4.53 -10.80
N TRP A 87 9.94 -3.54 -10.01
CA TRP A 87 10.75 -2.35 -9.72
C TRP A 87 11.93 -2.65 -8.82
N VAL A 88 11.83 -3.59 -7.88
CA VAL A 88 12.97 -4.04 -7.07
C VAL A 88 14.05 -4.62 -7.97
N LEU A 89 13.69 -5.45 -8.95
CA LEU A 89 14.65 -6.00 -9.90
C LEU A 89 15.28 -4.92 -10.79
N VAL A 90 14.47 -4.01 -11.33
CA VAL A 90 14.95 -2.92 -12.19
C VAL A 90 15.88 -1.99 -11.43
N VAL A 91 15.46 -1.49 -10.27
CA VAL A 91 16.25 -0.55 -9.46
C VAL A 91 17.51 -1.24 -8.95
N SER A 92 17.44 -2.49 -8.46
CA SER A 92 18.63 -3.21 -8.00
C SER A 92 19.63 -3.42 -9.14
N THR A 93 19.15 -3.73 -10.34
CA THR A 93 20.00 -3.88 -11.53
C THR A 93 20.66 -2.56 -11.91
N LEU A 94 19.94 -1.45 -11.89
CA LEU A 94 20.50 -0.12 -12.13
C LEU A 94 21.59 0.22 -11.10
N VAL A 95 21.33 -0.03 -9.82
CA VAL A 95 22.31 0.23 -8.76
C VAL A 95 23.57 -0.61 -8.94
N LEU A 96 23.43 -1.88 -9.34
CA LEU A 96 24.56 -2.77 -9.62
C LEU A 96 25.36 -2.33 -10.86
N VAL A 97 24.69 -1.99 -11.96
CA VAL A 97 25.33 -1.63 -13.24
C VAL A 97 26.07 -0.30 -13.16
N PHE A 98 25.49 0.68 -12.43
CA PHE A 98 26.03 2.02 -12.31
C PHE A 98 26.86 2.24 -11.03
N ASP A 99 27.11 1.19 -10.24
CA ASP A 99 27.83 1.22 -8.97
C ASP A 99 27.34 2.34 -8.03
N LEU A 100 26.02 2.42 -7.86
CA LEU A 100 25.38 3.51 -7.11
C LEU A 100 25.27 3.24 -5.61
N TRP A 101 25.85 2.15 -5.11
CA TRP A 101 25.83 1.82 -3.70
C TRP A 101 26.61 2.86 -2.90
N ARG A 102 25.89 3.70 -2.14
CA ARG A 102 26.54 4.64 -1.20
C ARG A 102 27.00 3.94 0.08
N ALA A 103 26.30 2.89 0.49
CA ALA A 103 26.60 2.10 1.68
C ALA A 103 26.16 0.63 1.50
N PRO A 104 26.78 -0.34 2.22
CA PRO A 104 26.46 -1.77 2.12
C PRO A 104 25.01 -2.20 2.46
N ARG A 105 24.16 -1.26 2.89
CA ARG A 105 22.71 -1.44 3.11
C ARG A 105 21.97 -0.12 2.91
N ASP A 106 22.26 0.58 1.81
CA ASP A 106 21.53 1.80 1.48
C ASP A 106 20.03 1.46 1.27
N PRO A 107 19.09 2.02 2.04
CA PRO A 107 17.66 1.74 1.90
C PRO A 107 17.03 2.52 0.73
N LEU A 108 17.74 3.51 0.17
CA LEU A 108 17.23 4.38 -0.88
C LEU A 108 16.79 3.62 -2.15
N PRO A 109 17.53 2.63 -2.67
CA PRO A 109 17.09 1.82 -3.81
C PRO A 109 15.74 1.12 -3.55
N MET A 110 15.58 0.54 -2.36
CA MET A 110 14.36 -0.20 -2.02
C MET A 110 13.17 0.76 -1.80
N PHE A 111 13.42 1.92 -1.20
CA PHE A 111 12.42 2.99 -1.07
C PHE A 111 11.94 3.51 -2.44
N VAL A 112 12.87 3.71 -3.38
CA VAL A 112 12.53 4.11 -4.76
C VAL A 112 11.71 3.03 -5.46
N ALA A 113 12.13 1.76 -5.36
CA ALA A 113 11.40 0.65 -5.96
C ALA A 113 9.96 0.53 -5.43
N TRP A 114 9.78 0.67 -4.11
CA TRP A 114 8.45 0.67 -3.49
C TRP A 114 7.60 1.89 -3.89
N SER A 115 8.21 3.07 -3.98
CA SER A 115 7.48 4.27 -4.40
C SER A 115 6.97 4.13 -5.84
N LEU A 116 7.80 3.59 -6.73
CA LEU A 116 7.45 3.34 -8.13
C LEU A 116 6.37 2.26 -8.27
N SER A 117 6.39 1.23 -7.42
CA SER A 117 5.37 0.19 -7.47
C SER A 117 4.01 0.67 -6.98
N LEU A 118 3.95 1.51 -5.93
CA LEU A 118 2.70 2.16 -5.52
C LEU A 118 2.16 3.07 -6.63
N ALA A 119 3.02 3.88 -7.25
CA ALA A 119 2.62 4.73 -8.37
C ALA A 119 2.09 3.89 -9.55
N THR A 120 2.76 2.77 -9.85
CA THR A 120 2.35 1.86 -10.93
C THR A 120 1.01 1.20 -10.61
N GLY A 121 0.85 0.66 -9.39
CA GLY A 121 -0.42 0.07 -8.95
C GLY A 121 -1.56 1.08 -8.98
N TYR A 122 -1.29 2.32 -8.57
CA TYR A 122 -2.29 3.39 -8.61
C TYR A 122 -2.71 3.71 -10.03
N VAL A 123 -1.74 3.86 -10.95
CA VAL A 123 -2.04 4.12 -12.35
C VAL A 123 -2.83 2.97 -12.98
N LEU A 124 -2.40 1.72 -12.77
CA LEU A 124 -3.05 0.55 -13.36
C LEU A 124 -4.50 0.40 -12.92
N VAL A 125 -4.80 0.69 -11.66
CA VAL A 125 -6.10 0.36 -11.06
C VAL A 125 -7.05 1.56 -10.99
N TYR A 126 -6.53 2.77 -10.77
CA TYR A 126 -7.37 3.96 -10.61
C TYR A 126 -7.33 4.92 -11.80
N ARG A 127 -6.37 4.78 -12.73
CA ARG A 127 -6.30 5.60 -13.96
C ARG A 127 -6.42 4.79 -15.25
N GLY A 128 -6.12 3.49 -15.22
CA GLY A 128 -6.17 2.62 -16.40
C GLY A 128 -7.57 2.46 -16.96
N GLU A 129 -8.60 2.48 -16.10
CA GLU A 129 -10.00 2.37 -16.50
C GLU A 129 -10.51 3.63 -17.21
N ASP A 130 -10.01 4.82 -16.86
CA ASP A 130 -10.37 6.08 -17.53
C ASP A 130 -9.64 6.26 -18.88
N ALA A 131 -8.56 5.53 -19.13
CA ALA A 131 -7.75 5.66 -20.36
C ALA A 131 -8.26 4.79 -21.54
N LEU A 132 -9.23 3.91 -21.28
CA LEU A 132 -9.84 3.01 -22.28
C LEU A 132 -11.33 3.33 -22.56
N ALA A 133 -11.87 4.37 -21.92
CA ALA A 133 -13.22 4.90 -22.17
C ALA A 133 -13.16 6.12 -23.10
#